data_AF-A0A418TBV8-F1
#
_entry.id   AF-A0A418TBV8-F1
#
_cell.length_a   1.000
_cell.length_b   1.000
_cell.length_c   1.000
_cell.angle_alpha   90.00
_cell.angle_beta   90.00
_cell.angle_gamma   90.00
#
_symmetry.space_group_name_H-M   'P 1'
#
loop_
_entity.id
_entity.type
_entity.pdbx_description
1 polymer ?
#
loop_
_entity_poly.entity_id
_entity_poly.type
_entity_poly.pdbx_seq_one_letter_code
_entity_poly.pdbx_strand_id
1 'polypeptide(L)'
;MELVLVVISVNGENGLVLVKIKDIHFIECDKRKKNVLFHTTNESYHFKGTLSYWIEVLNQQGFTFKLCDRTAAINMNNITYLDPVFSRACFDNDVGPDTKWCNMSRPKYEAIMEELNLKNRQIQPGYNCMNEA
;
A
#
# COMPACT_ATOMS: atom_id res chain seq x y z
N MET A 1 5.00 21.02 5.02
CA MET A 1 3.62 21.11 4.53
C MET A 1 3.03 19.71 4.59
N GLU A 2 1.91 19.51 5.29
CA GLU A 2 1.25 18.20 5.34
C GLU A 2 0.31 18.08 4.14
N LEU A 3 0.59 17.14 3.22
CA LEU A 3 -0.25 16.93 2.04
C LEU A 3 -1.44 16.04 2.41
N VAL A 4 -2.62 16.50 2.03
CA VAL A 4 -3.90 15.87 2.34
C VAL A 4 -4.65 15.63 1.04
N LEU A 5 -5.19 14.43 0.87
CA LEU A 5 -6.12 14.07 -0.19
C LEU A 5 -7.56 14.27 0.32
N VAL A 6 -8.38 14.91 -0.51
CA VAL A 6 -9.83 15.03 -0.27
C VAL A 6 -10.53 13.90 -1.01
N VAL A 7 -11.14 12.98 -0.27
CA VAL A 7 -11.97 11.89 -0.80
C VAL A 7 -13.41 12.39 -0.86
N ILE A 8 -14.13 12.09 -1.95
CA ILE A 8 -15.57 12.45 -2.10
C ILE A 8 -16.50 11.26 -1.78
N SER A 9 -15.94 10.07 -1.52
CA SER A 9 -16.72 8.89 -1.14
C SER A 9 -15.98 7.90 -0.25
N VAL A 10 -16.59 7.60 0.90
CA VAL A 10 -16.29 6.43 1.73
C VAL A 10 -17.41 5.42 1.47
N ASN A 11 -17.07 4.18 1.13
CA ASN A 11 -18.05 3.08 0.98
C ASN A 11 -19.23 3.34 0.01
N GLY A 12 -19.10 4.26 -0.95
CA GLY A 12 -20.17 4.57 -1.90
C GLY A 12 -21.20 5.58 -1.39
N GLU A 13 -21.05 6.07 -0.17
CA GLU A 13 -21.80 7.21 0.35
C GLU A 13 -21.07 8.52 -0.04
N ASN A 14 -21.84 9.56 -0.34
CA ASN A 14 -21.30 10.87 -0.68
C ASN A 14 -20.83 11.57 0.60
N GLY A 15 -19.55 11.89 0.70
CA GLY A 15 -18.98 12.57 1.86
C GLY A 15 -17.54 13.02 1.65
N LEU A 16 -17.14 14.10 2.32
CA LEU A 16 -15.77 14.60 2.25
C LEU A 16 -14.95 14.05 3.41
N VAL A 17 -13.88 13.30 3.08
CA VAL A 17 -12.90 12.86 4.08
C VAL A 17 -11.51 13.35 3.69
N LEU A 18 -10.78 13.83 4.68
CA LEU A 18 -9.39 14.24 4.55
C LEU A 18 -8.49 13.08 4.95
N VAL A 19 -7.68 12.59 4.01
CA VAL A 19 -6.72 11.51 4.23
C VAL A 19 -5.32 12.04 4.03
N LYS A 20 -4.43 11.87 5.00
CA LYS A 20 -3.03 12.26 4.86
C LYS A 20 -2.36 11.26 3.93
N ILE A 21 -1.64 11.76 2.91
CA ILE A 21 -1.01 10.89 1.91
C ILE A 21 -0.03 9.90 2.55
N LYS A 22 0.68 10.35 3.59
CA LYS A 22 1.63 9.53 4.35
C LYS A 22 0.98 8.31 5.03
N ASP A 23 -0.32 8.35 5.29
CA ASP A 23 -1.06 7.27 5.96
C ASP A 23 -1.56 6.22 4.94
N ILE A 24 -1.34 6.45 3.64
CA ILE A 24 -1.70 5.52 2.56
C ILE A 24 -0.57 4.50 2.38
N HIS A 25 -0.92 3.24 2.58
CA HIS A 25 -0.03 2.08 2.51
C HIS A 25 0.11 1.53 1.09
N PHE A 26 -1.01 1.40 0.38
CA PHE A 26 -1.04 0.93 -1.00
C PHE A 26 -2.31 1.41 -1.72
N ILE A 27 -2.28 1.32 -3.04
CA ILE A 27 -3.37 1.69 -3.95
C ILE A 27 -3.69 0.47 -4.80
N GLU A 28 -4.98 0.12 -4.92
CA GLU A 28 -5.44 -0.99 -5.75
C GLU A 28 -6.44 -0.49 -6.81
N CYS A 29 -6.39 -1.06 -8.01
CA CYS A 29 -7.44 -0.90 -9.01
C CYS A 29 -8.72 -1.61 -8.54
N ASP A 30 -9.83 -0.87 -8.46
CA ASP A 30 -11.13 -1.51 -8.39
C ASP A 30 -11.46 -2.09 -9.77
N LYS A 31 -11.52 -3.41 -9.92
CA LYS A 31 -11.82 -4.03 -11.23
C LYS A 31 -13.26 -3.79 -11.70
N ARG A 32 -14.17 -3.45 -10.77
CA ARG A 32 -15.60 -3.29 -11.05
C ARG A 32 -15.98 -1.85 -11.37
N LYS A 33 -15.19 -0.88 -10.90
CA LYS A 33 -15.42 0.56 -11.06
C LYS A 33 -14.16 1.18 -11.65
N LYS A 34 -14.24 2.14 -12.58
CA LYS A 34 -13.05 2.83 -13.15
C LYS A 34 -12.36 3.77 -12.14
N ASN A 35 -12.06 3.23 -10.97
CA ASN A 35 -11.64 3.88 -9.75
C ASN A 35 -10.46 3.09 -9.16
N VAL A 36 -9.78 3.72 -8.22
CA VAL A 36 -8.81 3.09 -7.35
C VAL A 36 -9.29 3.12 -5.91
N LEU A 37 -8.77 2.19 -5.12
CA LEU A 37 -8.91 2.09 -3.68
C LEU A 37 -7.60 2.52 -3.05
N PHE A 38 -7.66 3.53 -2.20
CA PHE A 38 -6.53 3.95 -1.37
C PHE A 38 -6.65 3.29 -0.01
N HIS A 39 -5.68 2.47 0.35
CA HIS A 39 -5.71 1.70 1.59
C HIS A 39 -4.84 2.35 2.66
N THR A 40 -5.46 2.66 3.80
CA THR A 40 -4.79 3.00 5.07
C THR A 40 -4.81 1.77 5.98
N THR A 41 -4.32 1.87 7.22
CA THR A 41 -4.38 0.79 8.22
C THR A 41 -5.82 0.27 8.38
N ASN A 42 -6.77 1.14 8.70
CA ASN A 42 -8.12 0.71 9.05
C ASN A 42 -9.12 0.81 7.89
N GLU A 43 -8.90 1.75 6.97
CA GLU A 43 -9.92 2.15 6.00
C GLU A 43 -9.44 2.04 4.56
N SER A 44 -10.40 2.02 3.64
CA SER A 44 -10.15 2.10 2.20
C SER A 44 -11.04 3.16 1.56
N TYR A 45 -10.46 3.98 0.69
CA TYR A 45 -11.11 5.16 0.13
C TYR A 45 -11.20 5.07 -1.39
N HIS A 46 -12.38 5.31 -1.96
CA HIS A 46 -12.59 5.25 -3.41
C HIS A 46 -12.25 6.58 -4.08
N PHE A 47 -11.42 6.51 -5.11
CA PHE A 47 -11.07 7.66 -5.95
C PHE A 47 -11.25 7.35 -7.42
N LYS A 48 -11.73 8.33 -8.17
CA LYS A 48 -11.79 8.24 -9.63
C LYS A 48 -10.39 8.30 -10.22
N GLY A 49 -10.21 7.68 -11.38
CA GLY A 49 -8.95 7.69 -12.13
C GLY A 49 -8.26 6.35 -12.17
N THR A 50 -7.10 6.29 -12.84
CA THR A 50 -6.32 5.07 -13.01
C THR A 50 -5.23 4.96 -11.95
N LEU A 51 -4.78 3.73 -11.69
CA LEU A 51 -3.63 3.48 -10.83
C LEU A 51 -2.37 4.20 -11.32
N SER A 52 -2.12 4.20 -12.64
CA SER A 52 -0.97 4.89 -13.22
C SER A 52 -0.97 6.39 -12.95
N TYR A 53 -2.13 7.04 -13.11
CA TYR A 53 -2.31 8.47 -12.84
C TYR A 53 -1.98 8.80 -11.37
N TRP A 54 -2.53 8.03 -10.43
CA TRP A 54 -2.30 8.30 -9.02
C TRP A 54 -0.86 8.04 -8.59
N ILE A 55 -0.20 7.00 -9.12
CA ILE A 55 1.24 6.78 -8.87
C ILE A 55 2.05 7.99 -9.33
N GLU A 56 1.79 8.49 -10.53
CA GLU A 56 2.51 9.64 -11.09
C GLU A 56 2.32 10.90 -10.23
N VAL A 57 1.07 11.26 -9.93
CA VAL A 57 0.74 12.44 -9.11
C VAL A 57 1.42 12.36 -7.75
N LEU A 58 1.32 11.24 -7.06
CA LEU A 58 1.87 11.07 -5.71
C LEU A 58 3.41 11.12 -5.72
N ASN A 59 4.05 10.49 -6.71
CA ASN A 59 5.50 10.52 -6.82
C ASN A 59 6.03 11.91 -7.18
N GLN A 60 5.30 12.69 -7.99
CA GLN A 60 5.62 14.10 -8.25
C GLN A 60 5.55 14.97 -6.98
N GLN A 61 4.75 14.57 -5.99
CA GLN A 61 4.68 15.22 -4.68
C GLN A 61 5.74 14.72 -3.68
N GLY A 62 6.68 13.88 -4.11
CA GLY A 62 7.79 13.39 -3.27
C GLY A 62 7.49 12.11 -2.48
N PHE A 63 6.35 11.45 -2.71
CA PHE A 63 6.09 10.11 -2.17
C PHE A 63 6.78 9.03 -3.02
N THR A 64 6.78 7.79 -2.55
CA THR A 64 7.45 6.68 -3.24
C THR A 64 6.51 5.49 -3.42
N PHE A 65 5.56 5.64 -4.34
CA PHE A 65 4.66 4.57 -4.76
C PHE A 65 5.27 3.77 -5.92
N LYS A 66 5.28 2.45 -5.80
CA LYS A 66 5.77 1.53 -6.85
C LYS A 66 4.77 0.43 -7.15
N LEU A 67 4.59 0.10 -8.43
CA LEU A 67 3.80 -1.05 -8.83
C LEU A 67 4.36 -2.34 -8.20
N CYS A 68 3.53 -2.99 -7.40
CA CYS A 68 3.85 -4.27 -6.77
C CYS A 68 3.19 -5.45 -7.51
N ASP A 69 2.15 -5.20 -8.29
CA ASP A 69 1.64 -6.11 -9.32
C ASP A 69 0.96 -5.35 -10.48
N ARG A 70 0.07 -5.99 -11.23
CA ARG A 70 -0.67 -5.37 -12.36
C ARG A 70 -1.83 -4.48 -11.90
N THR A 71 -2.25 -4.60 -10.65
CA THR A 71 -3.46 -4.04 -10.07
C THR A 71 -3.20 -3.19 -8.84
N ALA A 72 -1.98 -3.13 -8.33
CA ALA A 72 -1.65 -2.46 -7.10
C ALA A 72 -0.27 -1.80 -7.13
N ALA A 73 -0.14 -0.75 -6.34
CA ALA A 73 1.10 -0.08 -6.03
C ALA A 73 1.25 0.17 -4.53
N ILE A 74 2.46 0.03 -4.04
CA ILE A 74 2.81 0.11 -2.62
C ILE A 74 3.56 1.40 -2.31
N ASN A 75 3.27 2.01 -1.17
CA ASN A 75 4.08 3.08 -0.61
C ASN A 75 5.31 2.48 0.07
N MET A 76 6.47 2.63 -0.57
CA MET A 76 7.75 2.06 -0.10
C MET A 76 8.15 2.55 1.28
N ASN A 77 7.68 3.73 1.71
CA ASN A 77 8.02 4.32 3.01
C ASN A 77 7.20 3.70 4.16
N ASN A 78 6.09 3.02 3.87
CA ASN A 78 5.22 2.47 4.89
C ASN A 78 5.46 0.97 5.12
N ILE A 79 6.30 0.33 4.30
CA ILE A 79 6.61 -1.10 4.46
C ILE A 79 7.32 -1.31 5.79
N THR A 80 6.73 -2.09 6.69
CA THR A 80 7.33 -2.49 7.97
C THR A 80 7.89 -3.91 7.89
N TYR A 81 7.24 -4.75 7.09
CA TYR A 81 7.60 -6.15 6.91
C TYR A 81 7.31 -6.66 5.48
N LEU A 82 8.17 -7.54 4.97
CA LEU A 82 8.01 -8.27 3.72
C LEU A 82 8.01 -9.77 3.96
N ASP A 83 6.93 -10.43 3.58
CA ASP A 83 6.74 -11.87 3.70
C ASP A 83 7.28 -12.59 2.45
N PRO A 84 8.39 -13.34 2.56
CA PRO A 84 9.02 -14.00 1.43
C PRO A 84 8.26 -15.24 0.94
N VAL A 85 7.42 -15.83 1.78
CA VAL A 85 6.67 -17.06 1.46
C VAL A 85 5.50 -16.69 0.57
N PHE A 86 4.72 -15.69 0.98
CA PHE A 86 3.51 -15.28 0.28
C PHE A 86 3.71 -14.10 -0.67
N SER A 87 4.92 -13.53 -0.73
CA SER A 87 5.22 -12.34 -1.54
C SER A 87 4.23 -11.22 -1.27
N ARG A 88 4.20 -10.74 -0.03
CA ARG A 88 3.27 -9.70 0.43
C ARG A 88 3.95 -8.75 1.42
N ALA A 89 3.43 -7.54 1.52
CA ALA A 89 3.91 -6.52 2.44
C ALA A 89 2.92 -6.25 3.57
N CYS A 90 3.45 -5.99 4.75
CA CYS A 90 2.74 -5.47 5.91
C CYS A 90 3.24 -4.05 6.23
N PHE A 91 2.33 -3.26 6.79
CA PHE A 91 2.52 -1.84 7.09
C PHE A 91 2.33 -1.53 8.58
N ASP A 92 1.82 -2.50 9.33
CA ASP A 92 1.63 -2.41 10.77
C ASP A 92 2.90 -2.84 11.51
N ASN A 93 3.09 -2.33 12.72
CA ASN A 93 4.23 -2.71 13.56
C ASN A 93 4.09 -4.10 14.18
N ASP A 94 2.84 -4.51 14.40
CA ASP A 94 2.47 -5.78 15.01
C ASP A 94 1.67 -6.61 14.00
N VAL A 95 2.12 -7.84 13.74
CA VAL A 95 1.43 -8.77 12.84
C VAL A 95 0.46 -9.62 13.62
N GLY A 96 -0.80 -9.68 13.18
CA GLY A 96 -1.88 -10.46 13.77
C GLY A 96 -2.89 -10.96 12.73
N PRO A 97 -3.98 -11.62 13.16
CA PRO A 97 -4.97 -12.22 12.26
C PRO A 97 -5.63 -11.23 11.30
N ASP A 98 -5.85 -10.00 11.74
CA ASP A 98 -6.52 -8.95 10.97
C ASP A 98 -5.55 -8.01 10.23
N THR A 99 -4.25 -8.33 10.21
CA THR A 99 -3.24 -7.52 9.53
C THR A 99 -3.59 -7.34 8.06
N LYS A 100 -3.51 -6.09 7.60
CA LYS A 100 -3.78 -5.75 6.21
C LYS A 100 -2.53 -5.99 5.36
N TRP A 101 -2.63 -6.95 4.46
CA TRP A 101 -1.55 -7.32 3.55
C TRP A 101 -1.76 -6.74 2.14
N CYS A 102 -0.68 -6.28 1.53
CA CYS A 102 -0.64 -6.02 0.09
C CYS A 102 0.12 -7.16 -0.59
N ASN A 103 -0.59 -7.99 -1.35
CA ASN A 103 0.03 -9.02 -2.19
C ASN A 103 0.80 -8.37 -3.34
N MET A 104 1.81 -9.07 -3.84
CA MET A 104 2.60 -8.63 -4.97
C MET A 104 3.08 -9.82 -5.79
N SER A 105 3.41 -9.57 -7.05
CA SER A 105 4.02 -10.61 -7.89
C SER A 105 5.45 -10.90 -7.45
N ARG A 106 5.90 -12.15 -7.57
CA ARG A 106 7.25 -12.55 -7.14
C ARG A 106 8.38 -11.68 -7.73
N PRO A 107 8.40 -11.35 -9.03
CA PRO A 107 9.45 -10.49 -9.58
C PRO A 107 9.44 -9.07 -8.97
N LYS A 108 8.26 -8.55 -8.63
CA LYS A 108 8.13 -7.23 -7.99
C LYS A 108 8.55 -7.27 -6.53
N TYR A 109 8.27 -8.36 -5.83
CA TYR A 109 8.76 -8.59 -4.47
C TYR A 109 10.29 -8.52 -4.41
N GLU A 110 10.96 -9.25 -5.30
CA GLU A 110 12.43 -9.31 -5.34
C GLU A 110 13.03 -7.92 -5.62
N ALA A 111 12.47 -7.18 -6.59
CA ALA A 111 12.91 -5.82 -6.91
C ALA A 111 12.69 -4.82 -5.74
N ILE A 112 11.58 -4.94 -5.01
CA ILE A 112 11.28 -4.11 -3.84
C ILE A 112 12.25 -4.44 -2.69
N MET A 113 12.51 -5.72 -2.43
CA MET A 113 13.45 -6.15 -1.41
C MET A 113 14.86 -5.63 -1.69
N GLU A 114 15.33 -5.76 -2.94
CA GLU A 114 16.63 -5.25 -3.37
C GLU A 114 16.77 -3.75 -3.12
N GLU A 115 15.77 -2.96 -3.51
CA GLU A 115 15.78 -1.51 -3.28
C GLU A 115 15.80 -1.14 -1.79
N LEU A 116 15.04 -1.85 -0.96
CA LEU A 116 15.00 -1.56 0.48
C LEU A 116 16.33 -1.91 1.16
N ASN A 117 16.98 -3.00 0.74
CA ASN A 117 18.31 -3.37 1.19
C ASN A 117 19.35 -2.31 0.81
N LEU A 118 19.31 -1.79 -0.43
CA LEU A 118 20.20 -0.72 -0.88
C LEU A 118 20.03 0.58 -0.08
N LYS A 119 18.84 0.83 0.47
CA LYS A 119 18.55 1.97 1.34
C LYS A 119 18.93 1.73 2.81
N ASN A 120 19.52 0.58 3.15
CA ASN A 120 19.82 0.15 4.53
C ASN A 120 18.61 0.24 5.47
N ARG A 121 17.40 0.03 4.95
CA ARG A 121 16.20 0.10 5.78
C ARG A 121 16.09 -1.18 6.61
N GLN A 122 16.14 -1.05 7.94
CA GLN A 122 15.86 -2.18 8.81
C GLN A 122 14.36 -2.52 8.69
N ILE A 123 14.07 -3.65 8.05
CA ILE A 123 12.75 -4.26 7.98
C ILE A 123 12.77 -5.41 8.97
N GLN A 124 11.71 -5.56 9.78
CA GLN A 124 11.68 -6.64 10.77
C GLN A 124 11.80 -8.00 10.05
N PRO A 125 12.63 -8.94 10.54
CA PRO A 125 12.67 -10.29 9.99
C PRO A 125 11.33 -11.00 10.27
N GLY A 126 10.88 -11.77 9.29
CA GLY A 126 9.55 -12.35 9.31
C GLY A 126 9.30 -13.39 10.38
N TYR A 127 8.25 -13.17 11.17
CA TYR A 127 7.67 -14.22 11.98
C TYR A 127 6.90 -15.20 11.10
N ASN A 128 7.31 -16.48 11.13
CA ASN A 128 6.49 -17.58 10.63
C ASN A 128 5.21 -17.65 11.47
N CYS A 129 4.10 -17.13 10.94
CA CYS A 129 2.77 -17.26 11.56
C CYS A 129 2.19 -18.70 11.45
N MET A 130 3.03 -19.73 11.32
CA MET A 130 2.61 -21.14 11.18
C MET A 130 2.81 -21.99 12.44
N ASN A 131 3.13 -21.40 13.59
CA ASN A 131 3.36 -22.16 14.82
C ASN A 131 2.25 -21.97 15.87
N GLU A 132 0.99 -21.81 15.47
CA GLU A 132 -0.15 -21.96 16.40
C GLU A 132 -1.32 -22.65 15.68
N ALA A 133 -1.32 -23.98 15.71
CA ALA A 133 -2.47 -24.85 15.56
C ALA A 133 -2.26 -26.11 16.41
#